data_AF-A0AAN6P0Z3-F1
#
_entry.id   AF-A0AAN6P0Z3-F1
#
_cell.length_a   1.000
_cell.length_b   1.000
_cell.length_c   1.000
_cell.angle_alpha   90.00
_cell.angle_beta   90.00
_cell.angle_gamma   90.00
#
_symmetry.space_group_name_H-M   'P 1'
#
loop_
_entity.id
_entity.type
_entity.pdbx_description
1 polymer ?
#
loop_
_entity_poly.entity_id
_entity_poly.type
_entity_poly.pdbx_seq_one_letter_code
_entity_poly.pdbx_strand_id
1 'polypeptide(L)'
;MSPTTSTNPNRKDIWGYTFDWTPSHLTASDLHPLTLSYDKLANDCLDEFDKLGLTSSSSIPSLRAKTSSSSTTTTTTTKSQPQNGSSSSNACPMSQTDFYTLLQTHHHKSPSLSTLWDQLTTVPDWVSYPQIARGQAVFYRYAAPAITSLTFHSLLGGMASHRVVETLARTGGFSVHVARRRLLETFQHILDVTEGVESMKPGGKGWISTVRVRFLHASVRRRIMRLAAAAAAAGKEGRKGYYYYYYDTGKLGVPINDLDSIGTIASFSSALIWMGLPRQGIFLTSQEISDYLALWRYVAYLIGVPDTITSPSSSGQKITPFGSPEEAKVAIESIVLSELNTPSETSSVLANNIIAALANQPPLRSSASFLRAQAYWLNGSRLCEALNIPRPPVWHTVLVISQCLLFMVFCYLRQMHYLSLRWLPWGGADVEEEVTGQERYERVRRLMRNVTVQLAGGQEAKFGFEWVPERGKYTTSDDPGGEEDGVKAKKAGKKGWLEWVSARNGGSEFRSLKAFLVASTVVGCLAWIGVRGLVVV
;
A
#
# COMPACT_ATOMS: atom_id res chain seq x y z
N MET A 1 13.64 -42.32 -7.22
CA MET A 1 14.43 -41.51 -8.17
C MET A 1 14.42 -40.08 -7.68
N SER A 2 15.50 -39.63 -7.07
CA SER A 2 15.67 -38.22 -6.69
C SER A 2 15.75 -37.39 -7.97
N PRO A 3 14.99 -36.29 -8.13
CA PRO A 3 15.12 -35.46 -9.31
C PRO A 3 16.48 -34.77 -9.24
N THR A 4 17.31 -35.04 -10.23
CA THR A 4 18.54 -34.30 -10.52
C THR A 4 18.16 -32.86 -10.89
N THR A 5 18.00 -31.99 -9.89
CA THR A 5 17.98 -30.54 -10.12
C THR A 5 19.34 -30.15 -10.68
N SER A 6 19.39 -29.92 -11.99
CA SER A 6 20.36 -29.03 -12.60
C SER A 6 20.27 -27.69 -11.85
N THR A 7 21.17 -27.46 -10.90
CA THR A 7 21.22 -26.21 -10.14
C THR A 7 21.85 -25.16 -11.05
N ASN A 8 21.01 -24.52 -11.88
CA ASN A 8 21.39 -23.29 -12.58
C ASN A 8 21.94 -22.31 -11.52
N PRO A 9 23.24 -21.95 -11.54
CA PRO A 9 23.85 -21.09 -10.51
C PRO A 9 23.22 -19.68 -10.47
N ASN A 10 22.56 -19.29 -11.55
CA ASN A 10 21.87 -18.01 -11.67
C ASN A 10 20.45 -18.03 -11.09
N ARG A 11 19.90 -19.20 -10.76
CA ARG A 11 18.55 -19.28 -10.20
C ARG A 11 18.52 -18.72 -8.79
N LYS A 12 17.71 -17.68 -8.58
CA LYS A 12 17.43 -17.07 -7.28
C LYS A 12 16.06 -17.50 -6.79
N ASP A 13 15.90 -17.51 -5.48
CA ASP A 13 14.66 -17.84 -4.79
C ASP A 13 14.50 -16.87 -3.62
N ILE A 14 13.40 -16.12 -3.65
CA ILE A 14 13.01 -15.20 -2.58
C ILE A 14 11.59 -15.55 -2.16
N TRP A 15 11.46 -16.13 -0.97
CA TRP A 15 10.16 -16.49 -0.38
C TRP A 15 9.25 -17.29 -1.33
N GLY A 16 9.83 -18.23 -2.09
CA GLY A 16 9.09 -19.08 -3.04
C GLY A 16 8.75 -18.41 -4.36
N TYR A 17 9.34 -17.25 -4.67
CA TYR A 17 9.37 -16.69 -6.01
C TYR A 17 10.76 -16.95 -6.60
N THR A 18 10.81 -17.70 -7.71
CA THR A 18 12.06 -18.10 -8.34
C THR A 18 12.22 -17.46 -9.71
N PHE A 19 13.41 -16.97 -10.01
CA PHE A 19 13.75 -16.34 -11.27
C PHE A 19 15.23 -16.57 -11.59
N ASP A 20 15.61 -16.37 -12.85
CA ASP A 20 17.01 -16.52 -13.28
C ASP A 20 17.67 -15.14 -13.32
N TRP A 21 18.72 -14.96 -12.52
CA TRP A 21 19.50 -13.73 -12.48
C TRP A 21 20.22 -13.50 -13.81
N THR A 22 20.16 -12.27 -14.30
CA THR A 22 20.78 -11.85 -15.57
C THR A 22 21.73 -10.67 -15.33
N PRO A 23 22.64 -10.36 -16.27
CA PRO A 23 23.50 -9.18 -16.17
C PRO A 23 22.74 -7.85 -16.09
N SER A 24 21.47 -7.81 -16.50
CA SER A 24 20.63 -6.60 -16.39
C SER A 24 20.14 -6.33 -14.96
N HIS A 25 20.21 -7.34 -14.08
CA HIS A 25 19.78 -7.19 -12.69
C HIS A 25 20.75 -6.34 -11.89
N LEU A 26 20.17 -5.45 -11.09
CA LEU A 26 20.88 -4.59 -10.15
C LEU A 26 21.22 -5.36 -8.87
N THR A 27 22.48 -5.30 -8.45
CA THR A 27 22.92 -5.82 -7.15
C THR A 27 22.48 -4.90 -6.01
N ALA A 28 22.57 -5.37 -4.76
CA ALA A 28 22.34 -4.53 -3.59
C ALA A 28 23.27 -3.31 -3.55
N SER A 29 24.50 -3.44 -4.06
CA SER A 29 25.44 -2.32 -4.18
C SER A 29 25.02 -1.30 -5.24
N ASP A 30 24.36 -1.73 -6.32
CA ASP A 30 23.81 -0.82 -7.32
C ASP A 30 22.62 -0.02 -6.80
N LEU A 31 21.82 -0.65 -5.92
CA LEU A 31 20.64 -0.03 -5.32
C LEU A 31 20.99 0.87 -4.12
N HIS A 32 22.13 0.63 -3.45
CA HIS A 32 22.50 1.36 -2.24
C HIS A 32 22.51 2.90 -2.37
N PRO A 33 23.03 3.52 -3.46
CA PRO A 33 22.98 4.98 -3.64
C PRO A 33 21.55 5.54 -3.56
N LEU A 34 20.54 4.79 -4.03
CA LEU A 34 19.14 5.20 -3.97
C LEU A 34 18.56 5.22 -2.55
N THR A 35 19.24 4.60 -1.57
CA THR A 35 18.89 4.73 -0.15
C THR A 35 19.30 6.08 0.45
N LEU A 36 20.18 6.79 -0.23
CA LEU A 36 20.74 8.07 0.21
C LEU A 36 20.14 9.26 -0.53
N SER A 37 19.59 9.04 -1.73
CA SER A 37 18.85 10.04 -2.50
C SER A 37 17.36 10.03 -2.18
N TYR A 38 16.71 11.16 -2.41
CA TYR A 38 15.29 11.38 -2.18
C TYR A 38 14.82 12.59 -2.98
N ASP A 39 13.50 12.79 -3.04
CA ASP A 39 12.88 13.98 -3.62
C ASP A 39 13.23 15.27 -2.87
N LYS A 40 14.36 15.87 -3.25
CA LYS A 40 14.85 17.14 -2.71
C LYS A 40 13.93 18.30 -3.11
N LEU A 41 13.34 18.26 -4.30
CA LEU A 41 12.51 19.35 -4.81
C LEU A 41 11.27 19.58 -3.93
N ALA A 42 10.56 18.51 -3.54
CA ALA A 42 9.43 18.65 -2.62
C ALA A 42 9.87 19.14 -1.22
N ASN A 43 11.03 18.69 -0.72
CA ASN A 43 11.59 19.20 0.53
C ASN A 43 11.91 20.70 0.45
N ASP A 44 12.56 21.14 -0.62
CA ASP A 44 12.87 22.56 -0.86
C ASP A 44 11.58 23.39 -0.92
N CYS A 45 10.53 22.89 -1.58
CA CYS A 45 9.22 23.54 -1.62
C CYS A 45 8.60 23.70 -0.23
N LEU A 46 8.70 22.68 0.63
CA LEU A 46 8.23 22.78 2.02
C LEU A 46 8.98 23.86 2.81
N ASP A 47 10.29 24.01 2.58
CA ASP A 47 11.09 25.05 3.23
C ASP A 47 10.75 26.45 2.69
N GLU A 48 10.41 26.57 1.41
CA GLU A 48 9.89 27.83 0.84
C GLU A 48 8.53 28.22 1.42
N PHE A 49 7.63 27.26 1.65
CA PHE A 49 6.36 27.56 2.32
C PHE A 49 6.57 28.03 3.77
N ASP A 50 7.52 27.43 4.50
CA ASP A 50 7.88 27.86 5.86
C ASP A 50 8.47 29.29 5.83
N LYS A 51 9.35 29.63 4.87
CA LYS A 51 9.91 30.98 4.70
C LYS A 51 8.86 32.04 4.38
N LEU A 52 7.85 31.68 3.59
CA LEU A 52 6.73 32.56 3.24
C LEU A 52 5.70 32.71 4.38
N GLY A 53 5.90 32.02 5.51
CA GLY A 53 4.97 32.04 6.64
C GLY A 53 3.62 31.38 6.33
N LEU A 54 3.58 30.50 5.32
CA LEU A 54 2.35 29.84 4.84
C LEU A 54 2.03 28.56 5.60
N THR A 55 2.96 28.08 6.41
CA THR A 55 2.78 26.94 7.32
C THR A 55 2.71 27.43 8.75
N SER A 56 1.78 26.90 9.53
CA SER A 56 1.69 27.20 10.96
C SER A 56 2.76 26.44 11.73
N SER A 57 4.01 26.89 11.66
CA SER A 57 5.04 26.47 12.62
C SER A 57 5.79 27.68 13.19
N SER A 58 5.10 28.47 14.00
CA SER A 58 5.74 29.46 14.86
C SER A 58 5.17 29.37 16.28
N SER A 59 5.44 28.24 16.94
CA SER A 59 5.44 28.14 18.40
C SER A 59 6.30 26.97 18.87
N ILE A 60 7.62 27.10 18.70
CA ILE A 60 8.57 26.45 19.62
C ILE A 60 9.23 27.58 20.42
N PRO A 61 9.22 27.53 21.77
CA PRO A 61 9.87 28.55 22.58
C PRO A 61 11.37 28.60 22.23
N SER A 62 11.82 29.77 21.78
CA SER A 62 13.23 30.12 21.76
C SER A 62 13.83 29.81 23.14
N LEU A 63 14.81 28.90 23.17
CA LEU A 63 15.75 28.73 24.28
C LEU A 63 16.54 30.04 24.45
N ARG A 64 15.91 31.03 25.08
CA ARG A 64 16.60 32.22 25.58
C ARG A 64 16.81 32.01 27.06
N ALA A 65 18.08 31.83 27.42
CA ALA A 65 18.55 31.81 28.78
C ALA A 65 17.94 32.98 29.58
N LYS A 66 17.29 32.67 30.70
CA LYS A 66 17.05 33.63 31.76
C LYS A 66 17.67 33.09 33.03
N THR A 67 18.78 33.74 33.35
CA THR A 67 19.43 33.84 34.63
C THR A 67 18.44 34.10 35.76
N SER A 68 18.76 33.49 36.89
CA SER A 68 18.20 33.64 38.23
C SER A 68 17.81 35.07 38.64
N SER A 69 16.65 35.20 39.28
CA SER A 69 16.56 35.86 40.59
C SER A 69 15.30 35.44 41.34
N SER A 70 15.53 35.09 42.61
CA SER A 70 14.58 34.73 43.64
C SER A 70 13.87 35.95 44.21
N SER A 71 12.58 35.83 44.53
CA SER A 71 12.01 36.44 45.73
C SER A 71 10.72 35.74 46.16
N THR A 72 10.71 35.43 47.47
CA THR A 72 9.68 34.74 48.25
C THR A 72 8.67 35.75 48.81
N THR A 73 7.59 35.23 49.42
CA THR A 73 6.63 35.85 50.39
C THR A 73 5.43 36.59 49.77
N THR A 74 4.17 36.46 50.19
CA THR A 74 3.49 35.78 51.32
C THR A 74 1.98 35.63 51.00
N THR A 75 1.40 34.59 51.57
CA THR A 75 0.01 34.22 51.85
C THR A 75 -1.04 35.35 52.02
N THR A 76 -2.23 35.18 51.42
CA THR A 76 -3.52 35.35 52.12
C THR A 76 -4.60 34.41 51.58
N THR A 77 -5.28 33.77 52.52
CA THR A 77 -6.31 32.73 52.44
C THR A 77 -7.68 33.30 52.11
N THR A 78 -8.45 32.69 51.20
CA THR A 78 -9.91 32.57 51.36
C THR A 78 -10.44 31.35 50.61
N LYS A 79 -11.08 30.43 51.36
CA LYS A 79 -11.78 29.24 50.87
C LYS A 79 -13.11 29.63 50.22
N SER A 80 -13.37 29.15 49.00
CA SER A 80 -14.72 28.78 48.57
C SER A 80 -14.63 27.80 47.38
N GLN A 81 -15.49 26.79 47.41
CA GLN A 81 -15.68 25.71 46.42
C GLN A 81 -17.20 25.45 46.37
N PRO A 82 -17.76 24.79 45.35
CA PRO A 82 -17.68 25.08 43.92
C PRO A 82 -19.10 25.15 43.31
N GLN A 83 -19.37 26.04 42.34
CA GLN A 83 -20.56 25.90 41.50
C GLN A 83 -20.28 26.19 40.02
N ASN A 84 -20.69 25.20 39.23
CA ASN A 84 -20.69 25.04 37.78
C ASN A 84 -20.91 26.35 37.00
N GLY A 85 -19.84 26.83 36.36
CA GLY A 85 -19.90 27.78 35.27
C GLY A 85 -19.64 27.06 33.95
N SER A 86 -20.61 27.12 33.04
CA SER A 86 -20.47 26.78 31.63
C SER A 86 -19.43 27.69 30.99
N SER A 87 -18.20 27.20 30.82
CA SER A 87 -17.17 27.87 30.03
C SER A 87 -17.15 27.26 28.63
N SER A 88 -17.49 28.10 27.66
CA SER A 88 -17.24 27.91 26.24
C SER A 88 -15.76 27.59 26.01
N SER A 89 -15.43 26.33 25.78
CA SER A 89 -14.10 25.96 25.30
C SER A 89 -14.06 26.19 23.79
N ASN A 90 -13.37 27.27 23.40
CA ASN A 90 -12.85 27.48 22.06
C ASN A 90 -11.99 26.28 21.64
N ALA A 91 -12.58 25.30 20.98
CA ALA A 91 -11.86 24.34 20.17
C ALA A 91 -11.67 24.94 18.78
N CYS A 92 -10.51 25.57 18.54
CA CYS A 92 -10.11 25.92 17.17
C CYS A 92 -9.72 24.62 16.45
N PRO A 93 -10.42 24.20 15.38
CA PRO A 93 -9.97 23.08 14.56
C PRO A 93 -8.74 23.54 13.79
N MET A 94 -7.59 22.90 14.00
CA MET A 94 -6.40 23.12 13.18
C MET A 94 -6.78 22.92 11.71
N SER A 95 -6.80 23.99 10.89
CA SER A 95 -7.03 23.84 9.46
C SER A 95 -5.79 23.17 8.87
N GLN A 96 -5.91 21.89 8.55
CA GLN A 96 -4.87 21.08 7.94
C GLN A 96 -4.37 21.76 6.66
N THR A 97 -3.11 22.20 6.65
CA THR A 97 -2.51 22.90 5.51
C THR A 97 -2.53 22.01 4.27
N ASP A 98 -3.25 22.42 3.22
CA ASP A 98 -3.25 21.73 1.93
C ASP A 98 -2.14 22.27 1.03
N PHE A 99 -0.99 21.59 1.03
CA PHE A 99 0.19 22.02 0.28
C PHE A 99 -0.02 22.05 -1.24
N TYR A 100 -0.97 21.28 -1.77
CA TYR A 100 -1.36 21.40 -3.18
C TYR A 100 -1.93 22.80 -3.46
N THR A 101 -2.88 23.25 -2.63
CA THR A 101 -3.50 24.58 -2.76
C THR A 101 -2.46 25.69 -2.57
N LEU A 102 -1.51 25.52 -1.64
CA LEU A 102 -0.40 26.46 -1.48
C LEU A 102 0.49 26.51 -2.72
N LEU A 103 0.87 25.35 -3.29
CA LEU A 103 1.68 25.29 -4.51
C LEU A 103 0.95 25.97 -5.67
N GLN A 104 -0.32 25.61 -5.89
CA GLN A 104 -1.16 26.19 -6.94
C GLN A 104 -1.21 27.72 -6.84
N THR A 105 -1.33 28.26 -5.63
CA THR A 105 -1.46 29.71 -5.42
C THR A 105 -0.11 30.46 -5.44
N HIS A 106 0.98 29.80 -5.03
CA HIS A 106 2.25 30.46 -4.74
C HIS A 106 3.45 29.97 -5.56
N HIS A 107 3.24 29.13 -6.58
CA HIS A 107 4.32 28.61 -7.43
C HIS A 107 5.25 29.69 -8.00
N HIS A 108 4.70 30.86 -8.37
CA HIS A 108 5.45 31.99 -8.91
C HIS A 108 6.37 32.70 -7.88
N LYS A 109 6.26 32.39 -6.58
CA LYS A 109 6.97 33.15 -5.52
C LYS A 109 8.41 32.69 -5.29
N SER A 110 8.82 31.51 -5.78
CA SER A 110 10.16 30.97 -5.57
C SER A 110 10.56 30.02 -6.70
N PRO A 111 11.84 29.94 -7.11
CA PRO A 111 12.29 29.05 -8.16
C PRO A 111 11.93 27.56 -7.92
N SER A 112 12.05 27.07 -6.69
CA SER A 112 11.72 25.66 -6.38
C SER A 112 10.23 25.38 -6.53
N LEU A 113 9.37 26.30 -6.11
CA LEU A 113 7.92 26.16 -6.25
C LEU A 113 7.50 26.23 -7.72
N SER A 114 8.10 27.11 -8.53
CA SER A 114 7.87 27.17 -9.97
C SER A 114 8.32 25.89 -10.64
N THR A 115 9.55 25.44 -10.34
CA THR A 115 10.11 24.21 -10.93
C THR A 115 9.22 23.00 -10.64
N LEU A 116 8.72 22.87 -9.41
CA LEU A 116 7.79 21.78 -9.07
C LEU A 116 6.46 21.92 -9.81
N TRP A 117 5.89 23.12 -9.90
CA TRP A 117 4.65 23.35 -10.63
C TRP A 117 4.79 23.06 -12.12
N ASP A 118 5.88 23.51 -12.74
CA ASP A 118 6.20 23.26 -14.14
C ASP A 118 6.40 21.77 -14.40
N GLN A 119 7.10 21.05 -13.51
CA GLN A 119 7.24 19.60 -13.57
C GLN A 119 5.89 18.89 -13.52
N LEU A 120 5.00 19.30 -12.62
CA LEU A 120 3.72 18.62 -12.41
C LEU A 120 2.70 18.91 -13.52
N THR A 121 2.75 20.11 -14.12
CA THR A 121 1.81 20.54 -15.17
C THR A 121 2.29 20.20 -16.58
N THR A 122 3.59 19.98 -16.78
CA THR A 122 4.14 19.49 -18.05
C THR A 122 3.96 17.98 -18.15
N VAL A 123 3.23 17.53 -19.17
CA VAL A 123 3.02 16.10 -19.44
C VAL A 123 4.23 15.56 -20.20
N PRO A 124 4.96 14.54 -19.69
CA PRO A 124 6.09 13.96 -20.41
C PRO A 124 5.69 13.29 -21.73
N ASP A 125 6.58 13.33 -22.73
CA ASP A 125 6.31 12.81 -24.08
C ASP A 125 5.95 11.31 -24.13
N TRP A 126 6.42 10.53 -23.15
CA TRP A 126 6.11 9.10 -23.04
C TRP A 126 4.73 8.81 -22.43
N VAL A 127 4.00 9.81 -21.97
CA VAL A 127 2.65 9.63 -21.39
C VAL A 127 1.61 9.58 -22.50
N SER A 128 0.91 8.45 -22.57
CA SER A 128 -0.25 8.26 -23.45
C SER A 128 -1.53 8.11 -22.62
N TYR A 129 -2.44 9.08 -22.71
CA TYR A 129 -3.73 9.03 -22.01
C TYR A 129 -4.62 7.83 -22.39
N PRO A 130 -4.72 7.44 -23.68
CA PRO A 130 -5.39 6.18 -24.05
C PRO A 130 -4.74 4.95 -23.41
N GLN A 131 -3.40 4.92 -23.30
CA GLN A 131 -2.68 3.83 -22.63
C GLN A 131 -2.99 3.80 -21.13
N ILE A 132 -2.99 4.96 -20.46
CA ILE A 132 -3.40 5.10 -19.07
C ILE A 132 -4.84 4.60 -18.87
N ALA A 133 -5.77 4.98 -19.73
CA ALA A 133 -7.17 4.55 -19.63
C ALA A 133 -7.32 3.02 -19.67
N ARG A 134 -6.58 2.35 -20.56
CA ARG A 134 -6.51 0.88 -20.60
C ARG A 134 -5.86 0.30 -19.34
N GLY A 135 -4.79 0.92 -18.84
CA GLY A 135 -4.15 0.53 -17.58
C GLY A 135 -5.10 0.61 -16.38
N GLN A 136 -5.90 1.67 -16.27
CA GLN A 136 -6.93 1.80 -15.24
C GLN A 136 -7.99 0.69 -15.34
N ALA A 137 -8.36 0.29 -16.57
CA ALA A 137 -9.31 -0.80 -16.78
C ALA A 137 -8.77 -2.17 -16.31
N VAL A 138 -7.45 -2.39 -16.35
CA VAL A 138 -6.81 -3.61 -15.80
C VAL A 138 -7.13 -3.78 -14.32
N PHE A 139 -7.04 -2.70 -13.53
CA PHE A 139 -7.35 -2.76 -12.11
C PHE A 139 -8.79 -3.23 -11.85
N TYR A 140 -9.79 -2.66 -12.53
CA TYR A 140 -11.20 -3.05 -12.33
C TYR A 140 -11.54 -4.40 -12.96
N ARG A 141 -10.82 -4.80 -14.01
CA ARG A 141 -10.88 -6.15 -14.53
C ARG A 141 -10.51 -7.12 -13.41
N TYR A 142 -9.36 -6.96 -12.77
CA TYR A 142 -8.88 -7.89 -11.76
C TYR A 142 -9.12 -7.41 -10.33
N ALA A 143 -10.16 -6.61 -10.07
CA ALA A 143 -10.33 -5.87 -8.81
C ALA A 143 -10.20 -6.72 -7.54
N ALA A 144 -10.89 -7.85 -7.47
CA ALA A 144 -10.88 -8.72 -6.30
C ALA A 144 -9.51 -9.40 -6.06
N PRO A 145 -8.88 -10.08 -7.05
CA PRO A 145 -7.52 -10.60 -6.89
C PRO A 145 -6.48 -9.49 -6.71
N ALA A 146 -6.66 -8.32 -7.33
CA ALA A 146 -5.78 -7.17 -7.17
C ALA A 146 -5.80 -6.64 -5.74
N ILE A 147 -6.98 -6.40 -5.15
CA ILE A 147 -7.09 -5.97 -3.75
C ILE A 147 -6.51 -7.01 -2.78
N THR A 148 -6.80 -8.29 -3.03
CA THR A 148 -6.26 -9.39 -2.21
C THR A 148 -4.73 -9.38 -2.25
N SER A 149 -4.15 -9.27 -3.45
CA SER A 149 -2.70 -9.18 -3.62
C SER A 149 -2.13 -7.92 -2.98
N LEU A 150 -2.70 -6.75 -3.24
CA LEU A 150 -2.22 -5.49 -2.66
C LEU A 150 -2.22 -5.52 -1.13
N THR A 151 -3.21 -6.17 -0.53
CA THR A 151 -3.34 -6.29 0.93
C THR A 151 -2.36 -7.29 1.53
N PHE A 152 -2.32 -8.52 1.01
CA PHE A 152 -1.60 -9.62 1.67
C PHE A 152 -0.23 -9.88 1.06
N HIS A 153 -0.04 -9.73 -0.24
CA HIS A 153 1.26 -9.85 -0.89
C HIS A 153 2.05 -8.53 -0.74
N SER A 154 1.55 -7.44 -1.32
CA SER A 154 2.31 -6.20 -1.42
C SER A 154 2.47 -5.50 -0.06
N LEU A 155 1.38 -5.21 0.64
CA LEU A 155 1.43 -4.52 1.93
C LEU A 155 2.01 -5.42 3.03
N LEU A 156 1.35 -6.55 3.35
CA LEU A 156 1.77 -7.41 4.45
C LEU A 156 3.12 -8.08 4.17
N GLY A 157 3.31 -8.66 2.97
CA GLY A 157 4.60 -9.22 2.58
C GLY A 157 5.71 -8.17 2.48
N GLY A 158 5.37 -6.95 2.04
CA GLY A 158 6.28 -5.80 2.02
C GLY A 158 6.78 -5.36 3.39
N MET A 159 6.12 -5.75 4.50
CA MET A 159 6.66 -5.53 5.85
C MET A 159 7.99 -6.27 6.09
N ALA A 160 8.39 -7.20 5.22
CA ALA A 160 9.72 -7.79 5.23
C ALA A 160 10.84 -6.76 4.93
N SER A 161 10.52 -5.62 4.31
CA SER A 161 11.49 -4.55 4.08
C SER A 161 11.80 -3.80 5.38
N HIS A 162 12.93 -4.13 5.98
CA HIS A 162 13.34 -3.58 7.28
C HIS A 162 13.38 -2.03 7.29
N ARG A 163 13.96 -1.39 6.26
CA ARG A 163 14.11 0.08 6.22
C ARG A 163 12.77 0.80 6.09
N VAL A 164 11.88 0.30 5.24
CA VAL A 164 10.53 0.83 5.08
C VAL A 164 9.76 0.71 6.39
N VAL A 165 9.83 -0.45 7.05
CA VAL A 165 9.16 -0.69 8.33
C VAL A 165 9.61 0.26 9.43
N GLU A 166 10.91 0.57 9.53
CA GLU A 166 11.39 1.54 10.52
C GLU A 166 10.84 2.94 10.27
N THR A 167 10.69 3.35 9.01
CA THR A 167 10.00 4.60 8.66
C THR A 167 8.53 4.54 9.09
N LEU A 168 7.83 3.46 8.77
CA LEU A 168 6.41 3.29 9.09
C LEU A 168 6.14 3.26 10.59
N ALA A 169 6.97 2.55 11.37
CA ALA A 169 6.78 2.38 12.81
C ALA A 169 6.71 3.75 13.53
N ARG A 170 7.54 4.71 13.12
CA ARG A 170 7.63 6.07 13.70
C ARG A 170 6.43 6.97 13.39
N THR A 171 5.62 6.61 12.39
CA THR A 171 4.38 7.33 12.11
C THR A 171 3.25 6.99 13.08
N GLY A 172 3.35 5.85 13.79
CA GLY A 172 2.28 5.29 14.62
C GLY A 172 1.05 4.81 13.85
N GLY A 173 1.02 4.96 12.52
CA GLY A 173 -0.16 4.67 11.70
C GLY A 173 -0.38 3.19 11.39
N PHE A 174 0.34 2.28 12.04
CA PHE A 174 0.19 0.83 11.91
C PHE A 174 -0.13 0.15 13.25
N SER A 175 -0.60 0.89 14.27
CA SER A 175 -1.22 0.26 15.44
C SER A 175 -2.55 -0.39 15.06
N VAL A 176 -3.00 -1.38 15.85
CA VAL A 176 -4.18 -2.19 15.51
C VAL A 176 -5.43 -1.33 15.32
N HIS A 177 -5.57 -0.28 16.13
CA HIS A 177 -6.75 0.59 16.12
C HIS A 177 -6.84 1.54 14.92
N VAL A 178 -5.71 1.91 14.31
CA VAL A 178 -5.67 2.93 13.25
C VAL A 178 -5.28 2.38 11.89
N ALA A 179 -4.58 1.24 11.84
CA ALA A 179 -4.02 0.68 10.62
C ALA A 179 -5.10 0.54 9.53
N ARG A 180 -6.27 0.01 9.86
CA ARG A 180 -7.37 -0.16 8.90
C ARG A 180 -7.78 1.15 8.23
N ARG A 181 -7.92 2.25 8.99
CA ARG A 181 -8.27 3.56 8.42
C ARG A 181 -7.20 4.05 7.46
N ARG A 182 -5.92 3.96 7.85
CA ARG A 182 -4.79 4.34 7.00
C ARG A 182 -4.70 3.50 5.72
N LEU A 183 -5.02 2.22 5.80
CA LEU A 183 -5.10 1.35 4.62
C LEU A 183 -6.22 1.78 3.67
N LEU A 184 -7.37 2.18 4.21
CA LEU A 184 -8.46 2.72 3.40
C LEU A 184 -8.12 4.08 2.79
N GLU A 185 -7.36 4.95 3.47
CA GLU A 185 -6.83 6.19 2.89
C GLU A 185 -5.90 5.89 1.70
N THR A 186 -5.00 4.92 1.85
CA THR A 186 -4.15 4.46 0.74
C THR A 186 -4.99 3.86 -0.39
N PHE A 187 -6.04 3.11 -0.07
CA PHE A 187 -6.94 2.55 -1.08
C PHE A 187 -7.72 3.63 -1.83
N GLN A 188 -8.11 4.73 -1.16
CA GLN A 188 -8.71 5.88 -1.84
C GLN A 188 -7.76 6.49 -2.87
N HIS A 189 -6.45 6.56 -2.61
CA HIS A 189 -5.47 7.01 -3.59
C HIS A 189 -5.51 6.16 -4.87
N ILE A 190 -5.55 4.83 -4.71
CA ILE A 190 -5.66 3.88 -5.82
C ILE A 190 -6.94 4.15 -6.61
N LEU A 191 -8.06 4.36 -5.92
CA LEU A 191 -9.33 4.68 -6.57
C LEU A 191 -9.28 6.01 -7.31
N ASP A 192 -8.60 7.03 -6.79
CA ASP A 192 -8.44 8.32 -7.47
C ASP A 192 -7.62 8.17 -8.76
N VAL A 193 -6.48 7.48 -8.72
CA VAL A 193 -5.62 7.30 -9.91
C VAL A 193 -6.19 6.31 -10.92
N THR A 194 -7.21 5.52 -10.55
CA THR A 194 -7.91 4.58 -11.44
C THR A 194 -9.30 5.02 -11.87
N GLU A 195 -9.83 6.12 -11.33
CA GLU A 195 -11.20 6.58 -11.57
C GLU A 195 -11.53 6.80 -13.04
N GLY A 196 -10.59 7.35 -13.80
CA GLY A 196 -10.72 7.64 -15.23
C GLY A 196 -9.56 8.50 -15.73
N VAL A 197 -9.49 8.69 -17.04
CA VAL A 197 -8.35 9.39 -17.67
C VAL A 197 -8.27 10.86 -17.25
N GLU A 198 -9.41 11.54 -17.12
CA GLU A 198 -9.49 12.93 -16.63
C GLU A 198 -8.93 13.07 -15.21
N SER A 199 -9.03 12.01 -14.40
CA SER A 199 -8.49 12.01 -13.04
C SER A 199 -6.95 12.15 -13.02
N MET A 200 -6.27 11.70 -14.08
CA MET A 200 -4.81 11.74 -14.19
C MET A 200 -4.28 12.97 -14.93
N LYS A 201 -5.11 13.72 -15.63
CA LYS A 201 -4.68 14.99 -16.27
C LYS A 201 -4.30 16.04 -15.20
N PRO A 202 -3.45 17.04 -15.52
CA PRO A 202 -3.16 18.13 -14.60
C PRO A 202 -4.43 18.76 -14.02
N GLY A 203 -4.52 18.87 -12.69
CA GLY A 203 -5.72 19.33 -11.98
C GLY A 203 -6.82 18.28 -11.77
N GLY A 204 -6.67 17.07 -12.33
CA GLY A 204 -7.55 15.93 -12.09
C GLY A 204 -7.43 15.36 -10.68
N LYS A 205 -8.45 14.62 -10.22
CA LYS A 205 -8.53 14.15 -8.82
C LYS A 205 -7.35 13.25 -8.43
N GLY A 206 -7.03 12.24 -9.24
CA GLY A 206 -5.89 11.34 -9.07
C GLY A 206 -4.57 12.08 -9.10
N TRP A 207 -4.39 13.00 -10.05
CA TRP A 207 -3.21 13.87 -10.13
C TRP A 207 -3.03 14.71 -8.85
N ILE A 208 -4.08 15.39 -8.38
CA ILE A 208 -4.05 16.19 -7.13
C ILE A 208 -3.76 15.29 -5.93
N SER A 209 -4.42 14.14 -5.86
CA SER A 209 -4.22 13.12 -4.81
C SER A 209 -2.75 12.67 -4.76
N THR A 210 -2.12 12.42 -5.92
CA THR A 210 -0.70 12.08 -6.01
C THR A 210 0.21 13.22 -5.54
N VAL A 211 -0.07 14.47 -5.91
CA VAL A 211 0.72 15.64 -5.46
C VAL A 211 0.63 15.81 -3.94
N ARG A 212 -0.55 15.59 -3.34
CA ARG A 212 -0.71 15.60 -1.88
C ARG A 212 0.11 14.50 -1.21
N VAL A 213 0.13 13.30 -1.78
CA VAL A 213 0.97 12.19 -1.29
C VAL A 213 2.46 12.54 -1.38
N ARG A 214 2.92 13.20 -2.45
CA ARG A 214 4.31 13.69 -2.58
C ARG A 214 4.69 14.63 -1.43
N PHE A 215 3.84 15.61 -1.11
CA PHE A 215 4.07 16.50 0.04
C PHE A 215 3.95 15.81 1.40
N LEU A 216 3.06 14.82 1.54
CA LEU A 216 2.97 13.99 2.73
C LEU A 216 4.29 13.25 2.98
N HIS A 217 4.84 12.61 1.94
CA HIS A 217 6.12 11.92 2.00
C HIS A 217 7.27 12.86 2.38
N ALA A 218 7.38 14.02 1.72
CA ALA A 218 8.39 15.01 2.05
C ALA A 218 8.28 15.51 3.50
N SER A 219 7.06 15.72 3.99
CA SER A 219 6.82 16.19 5.37
C SER A 219 7.16 15.13 6.42
N VAL A 220 6.81 13.85 6.17
CA VAL A 220 7.18 12.74 7.05
C VAL A 220 8.69 12.60 7.11
N ARG A 221 9.39 12.60 5.96
CA ARG A 221 10.86 12.55 5.89
C ARG A 221 11.48 13.69 6.68
N ARG A 222 11.07 14.93 6.40
CA ARG A 222 11.56 16.15 7.06
C ARG A 222 11.35 16.08 8.58
N ARG A 223 10.22 15.55 9.04
CA ARG A 223 9.92 15.40 10.46
C ARG A 223 10.78 14.34 11.14
N ILE A 224 10.94 13.15 10.54
CA ILE A 224 11.80 12.09 11.10
C ILE A 224 13.23 12.60 11.25
N MET A 225 13.76 13.25 10.21
CA MET A 225 15.11 13.82 10.22
C MET A 225 15.28 14.88 11.31
N ARG A 226 14.31 15.79 11.49
CA ARG A 226 14.33 16.79 12.58
C ARG A 226 14.30 16.13 13.97
N LEU A 227 13.46 15.11 14.17
CA LEU A 227 13.38 14.38 15.44
C LEU A 227 14.66 13.58 15.72
N ALA A 228 15.27 12.99 14.70
CA ALA A 228 16.55 12.29 14.80
C ALA A 228 17.68 13.24 15.21
N ALA A 229 17.79 14.40 14.56
CA ALA A 229 18.76 15.42 14.91
C ALA A 229 18.56 15.97 16.33
N ALA A 230 17.31 16.24 16.73
CA ALA A 230 16.99 16.70 18.08
C ALA A 230 17.34 15.64 19.15
N ALA A 231 17.08 14.36 18.86
CA ALA A 231 17.44 13.26 19.76
C ALA A 231 18.96 13.11 19.89
N ALA A 232 19.72 13.25 18.79
CA ALA A 232 21.18 13.22 18.81
C ALA A 232 21.76 14.39 19.62
N ALA A 233 21.21 15.60 19.47
CA ALA A 233 21.64 16.79 20.21
C ALA A 233 21.32 16.74 21.71
N ALA A 234 20.25 16.03 22.12
CA ALA A 234 19.81 15.97 23.51
C ALA A 234 20.71 15.12 24.43
N GLY A 235 21.65 14.33 23.90
CA GLY A 235 22.73 13.68 24.66
C GLY A 235 22.33 12.71 25.80
N LYS A 236 21.06 12.35 25.97
CA LYS A 236 20.49 11.53 27.07
C LYS A 236 19.21 10.83 26.59
N GLU A 237 18.84 9.60 26.96
CA GLU A 237 19.39 8.59 27.88
C GLU A 237 18.68 7.27 27.49
N GLY A 238 19.43 6.26 27.05
CA GLY A 238 18.86 4.93 26.86
C GLY A 238 18.51 4.34 28.22
N ARG A 239 17.27 3.87 28.40
CA ARG A 239 16.95 2.95 29.51
C ARG A 239 17.88 1.73 29.38
N LYS A 240 18.81 1.58 30.33
CA LYS A 240 19.73 0.43 30.48
C LYS A 240 20.55 0.09 29.22
N GLY A 241 21.71 0.74 29.08
CA GLY A 241 22.87 0.18 28.34
C GLY A 241 22.80 0.13 26.80
N TYR A 242 21.70 0.57 26.18
CA TYR A 242 21.58 0.68 24.73
C TYR A 242 21.44 2.16 24.31
N TYR A 243 22.38 2.67 23.52
CA TYR A 243 22.22 3.94 22.80
C TYR A 243 21.13 3.76 21.75
N TYR A 244 19.95 4.34 21.94
CA TYR A 244 18.87 4.27 20.95
C TYR A 244 18.84 5.57 20.13
N TYR A 245 19.37 5.54 18.91
CA TYR A 245 19.14 6.61 17.94
C TYR A 245 17.66 6.60 17.57
N TYR A 246 17.01 7.78 17.58
CA TYR A 246 15.60 7.86 17.16
C TYR A 246 15.42 7.30 15.76
N TYR A 247 16.30 7.60 14.81
CA TYR A 247 16.36 6.99 13.47
C TYR A 247 17.82 7.02 12.99
N ASP A 248 18.37 5.85 12.62
CA ASP A 248 19.76 5.72 12.17
C ASP A 248 19.81 5.73 10.64
N THR A 249 20.15 6.88 10.05
CA THR A 249 20.23 7.02 8.60
C THR A 249 21.42 6.29 7.98
N GLY A 250 22.48 6.01 8.76
CA GLY A 250 23.63 5.26 8.28
C GLY A 250 23.27 3.80 8.01
N LYS A 251 22.42 3.22 8.86
CA LYS A 251 21.92 1.85 8.70
C LYS A 251 20.66 1.77 7.82
N LEU A 252 19.75 2.73 7.95
CA LEU A 252 18.40 2.67 7.36
C LEU A 252 18.25 3.51 6.09
N GLY A 253 19.27 4.26 5.69
CA GLY A 253 19.16 5.25 4.62
C GLY A 253 18.34 6.47 5.05
N VAL A 254 18.04 7.36 4.11
CA VAL A 254 17.12 8.49 4.36
C VAL A 254 15.67 7.96 4.40
N PRO A 255 14.80 8.39 5.32
CA PRO A 255 13.41 7.95 5.31
C PRO A 255 12.72 8.30 3.99
N ILE A 256 11.97 7.35 3.41
CA ILE A 256 11.28 7.55 2.13
C ILE A 256 12.29 7.98 1.06
N ASN A 257 13.40 7.26 0.97
CA ASN A 257 14.40 7.48 -0.08
C ASN A 257 13.86 7.01 -1.45
N ASP A 258 14.65 7.22 -2.50
CA ASP A 258 14.25 6.84 -3.85
C ASP A 258 14.06 5.33 -4.00
N LEU A 259 14.89 4.49 -3.34
CA LEU A 259 14.73 3.03 -3.38
C LEU A 259 13.42 2.58 -2.75
N ASP A 260 13.09 3.12 -1.57
CA ASP A 260 11.83 2.84 -0.87
C ASP A 260 10.63 3.29 -1.72
N SER A 261 10.76 4.43 -2.41
CA SER A 261 9.71 4.97 -3.29
C SER A 261 9.51 4.13 -4.55
N ILE A 262 10.60 3.72 -5.22
CA ILE A 262 10.56 2.78 -6.37
C ILE A 262 9.97 1.45 -5.92
N GLY A 263 10.46 0.87 -4.82
CA GLY A 263 9.97 -0.41 -4.30
C GLY A 263 8.49 -0.37 -3.92
N THR A 264 8.01 0.75 -3.36
CA THR A 264 6.60 0.94 -3.05
C THR A 264 5.75 1.02 -4.31
N ILE A 265 6.14 1.79 -5.33
CA ILE A 265 5.40 1.84 -6.61
C ILE A 265 5.43 0.48 -7.32
N ALA A 266 6.58 -0.21 -7.29
CA ALA A 266 6.72 -1.56 -7.83
C ALA A 266 5.80 -2.55 -7.09
N SER A 267 5.54 -2.34 -5.80
CA SER A 267 4.59 -3.14 -5.02
C SER A 267 3.13 -2.98 -5.48
N PHE A 268 2.76 -1.83 -6.03
CA PHE A 268 1.44 -1.58 -6.64
C PHE A 268 1.34 -2.03 -8.12
N SER A 269 2.49 -2.17 -8.78
CA SER A 269 2.61 -2.44 -10.21
C SER A 269 3.28 -3.79 -10.49
N SER A 270 4.59 -3.82 -10.71
CA SER A 270 5.39 -5.00 -11.07
C SER A 270 5.15 -6.20 -10.16
N ALA A 271 5.14 -6.00 -8.84
CA ALA A 271 4.92 -7.08 -7.88
C ALA A 271 3.52 -7.69 -7.99
N LEU A 272 2.51 -6.85 -8.28
CA LEU A 272 1.15 -7.33 -8.53
C LEU A 272 1.11 -8.18 -9.81
N ILE A 273 1.78 -7.72 -10.88
CA ILE A 273 1.83 -8.39 -12.19
C ILE A 273 2.49 -9.77 -12.10
N TRP A 274 3.70 -9.85 -11.52
CA TRP A 274 4.54 -11.06 -11.64
C TRP A 274 4.53 -11.98 -10.41
N MET A 275 4.07 -11.51 -9.25
CA MET A 275 4.05 -12.31 -8.01
C MET A 275 2.62 -12.46 -7.48
N GLY A 276 1.92 -11.35 -7.31
CA GLY A 276 0.63 -11.29 -6.66
C GLY A 276 -0.54 -11.97 -7.39
N LEU A 277 -0.77 -11.59 -8.66
CA LEU A 277 -1.81 -12.17 -9.50
C LEU A 277 -1.51 -13.63 -9.88
N PRO A 278 -0.28 -14.01 -10.27
CA PRO A 278 0.05 -15.40 -10.60
C PRO A 278 -0.16 -16.36 -9.44
N ARG A 279 0.12 -15.95 -8.19
CA ARG A 279 -0.16 -16.76 -6.99
C ARG A 279 -1.66 -16.99 -6.76
N GLN A 280 -2.54 -16.29 -7.48
CA GLN A 280 -3.99 -16.51 -7.48
C GLN A 280 -4.49 -17.14 -8.80
N GLY A 281 -3.57 -17.55 -9.68
CA GLY A 281 -3.88 -18.13 -10.98
C GLY A 281 -4.33 -17.12 -12.05
N ILE A 282 -4.08 -15.82 -11.84
CA ILE A 282 -4.41 -14.75 -12.77
C ILE A 282 -3.16 -14.32 -13.53
N PHE A 283 -3.22 -14.36 -14.86
CA PHE A 283 -2.12 -13.96 -15.75
C PHE A 283 -2.59 -12.88 -16.71
N LEU A 284 -1.87 -11.76 -16.73
CA LEU A 284 -2.15 -10.65 -17.63
C LEU A 284 -1.59 -10.92 -19.02
N THR A 285 -2.25 -10.38 -20.04
CA THR A 285 -1.72 -10.30 -21.41
C THR A 285 -0.58 -9.29 -21.50
N SER A 286 0.28 -9.40 -22.51
CA SER A 286 1.40 -8.45 -22.71
C SER A 286 0.93 -7.00 -22.81
N GLN A 287 -0.21 -6.75 -23.47
CA GLN A 287 -0.78 -5.40 -23.56
C GLN A 287 -1.24 -4.88 -22.20
N GLU A 288 -1.93 -5.71 -21.41
CA GLU A 288 -2.37 -5.32 -20.05
C GLU A 288 -1.17 -5.01 -19.14
N ILE A 289 -0.06 -5.76 -19.28
CA ILE A 289 1.18 -5.50 -18.55
C ILE A 289 1.73 -4.12 -18.90
N SER A 290 1.93 -3.83 -20.20
CA SER A 290 2.44 -2.54 -20.65
C SER A 290 1.52 -1.38 -20.28
N ASP A 291 0.20 -1.53 -20.41
CA ASP A 291 -0.76 -0.49 -20.08
C ASP A 291 -0.82 -0.21 -18.58
N TYR A 292 -0.77 -1.25 -17.74
CA TYR A 292 -0.78 -1.08 -16.29
C TYR A 292 0.53 -0.47 -15.78
N LEU A 293 1.68 -0.84 -16.36
CA LEU A 293 2.97 -0.21 -16.05
C LEU A 293 2.99 1.27 -16.44
N ALA A 294 2.42 1.65 -17.60
CA ALA A 294 2.36 3.04 -18.03
C ALA A 294 1.58 3.93 -17.05
N LEU A 295 0.45 3.44 -16.50
CA LEU A 295 -0.27 4.12 -15.42
C LEU A 295 0.65 4.38 -14.22
N TRP A 296 1.31 3.34 -13.73
CA TRP A 296 2.14 3.46 -12.53
C TRP A 296 3.45 4.22 -12.75
N ARG A 297 4.02 4.22 -13.96
CA ARG A 297 5.13 5.10 -14.33
C ARG A 297 4.73 6.57 -14.23
N TYR A 298 3.53 6.92 -14.70
CA TYR A 298 3.03 8.29 -14.57
C TYR A 298 2.73 8.67 -13.12
N VAL A 299 2.15 7.77 -12.33
CA VAL A 299 2.02 7.98 -10.87
C VAL A 299 3.40 8.16 -10.21
N ALA A 300 4.40 7.36 -10.57
CA ALA A 300 5.77 7.47 -10.05
C ALA A 300 6.37 8.84 -10.35
N TYR A 301 6.22 9.33 -11.58
CA TYR A 301 6.66 10.65 -12.01
C TYR A 301 6.04 11.76 -11.17
N LEU A 302 4.72 11.71 -10.96
CA LEU A 302 4.00 12.70 -10.15
C LEU A 302 4.37 12.65 -8.66
N ILE A 303 4.69 11.46 -8.12
CA ILE A 303 5.23 11.29 -6.76
C ILE A 303 6.64 11.87 -6.61
N GLY A 304 7.38 12.06 -7.71
CA GLY A 304 8.76 12.52 -7.69
C GLY A 304 9.80 11.40 -7.61
N VAL A 305 9.43 10.19 -8.05
CA VAL A 305 10.35 9.05 -8.16
C VAL A 305 11.25 9.22 -9.39
N PRO A 306 12.56 8.93 -9.31
CA PRO A 306 13.44 8.98 -10.48
C PRO A 306 12.99 7.98 -11.55
N ASP A 307 12.96 8.44 -12.81
CA ASP A 307 12.52 7.62 -13.95
C ASP A 307 13.50 6.49 -14.28
N THR A 308 14.79 6.67 -13.98
CA THR A 308 15.84 5.69 -14.27
C THR A 308 16.73 5.41 -13.05
N ILE A 309 17.17 4.16 -12.90
CA ILE A 309 18.24 3.75 -11.99
C ILE A 309 19.52 3.57 -12.80
N THR A 310 20.63 4.17 -12.34
CA THR A 310 21.94 3.98 -12.96
C THR A 310 22.73 2.95 -12.15
N SER A 311 23.15 1.84 -12.77
CA SER A 311 24.00 0.81 -12.16
C SER A 311 25.46 1.25 -12.17
N PRO A 312 26.09 1.47 -11.01
CA PRO A 312 27.53 1.74 -10.94
C PRO A 312 28.37 0.53 -11.35
N SER A 313 27.92 -0.69 -11.04
CA SER A 313 28.69 -1.91 -11.31
C SER A 313 28.66 -2.34 -12.79
N SER A 314 27.59 -1.99 -13.53
CA SER A 314 27.40 -2.35 -14.94
C SER A 314 27.75 -1.19 -15.88
N SER A 315 28.90 -0.55 -15.66
CA SER A 315 29.42 0.54 -16.52
C SER A 315 28.45 1.70 -16.76
N GLY A 316 27.57 2.01 -15.79
CA GLY A 316 26.60 3.09 -15.91
C GLY A 316 25.34 2.74 -16.69
N GLN A 317 25.04 1.44 -16.88
CA GLN A 317 23.76 1.00 -17.45
C GLN A 317 22.58 1.66 -16.73
N LYS A 318 21.64 2.19 -17.50
CA LYS A 318 20.38 2.74 -16.98
C LYS A 318 19.25 1.75 -17.21
N ILE A 319 18.41 1.58 -16.19
CA ILE A 319 17.15 0.86 -16.31
C ILE A 319 16.00 1.78 -15.92
N THR A 320 14.86 1.63 -16.60
CA THR A 320 13.63 2.37 -16.31
C THR A 320 12.67 1.45 -15.51
N PRO A 321 12.53 1.59 -14.18
CA PRO A 321 11.83 0.59 -13.34
C PRO A 321 10.36 0.35 -13.68
N PHE A 322 9.75 1.26 -14.43
CA PHE A 322 8.36 1.18 -14.91
C PHE A 322 8.26 1.45 -16.42
N GLY A 323 9.38 1.31 -17.14
CA GLY A 323 9.47 1.50 -18.58
C GLY A 323 8.93 0.28 -19.34
N SER A 324 9.83 -0.48 -19.94
CA SER A 324 9.45 -1.75 -20.57
C SER A 324 9.08 -2.83 -19.54
N PRO A 325 8.23 -3.81 -19.90
CA PRO A 325 7.96 -4.97 -19.04
C PRO A 325 9.23 -5.70 -18.57
N GLU A 326 10.23 -5.80 -19.43
CA GLU A 326 11.50 -6.46 -19.14
C GLU A 326 12.28 -5.70 -18.08
N GLU A 327 12.46 -4.38 -18.23
CA GLU A 327 13.14 -3.54 -17.23
C GLU A 327 12.37 -3.52 -15.91
N ALA A 328 11.04 -3.43 -15.96
CA ALA A 328 10.21 -3.39 -14.77
C ALA A 328 10.26 -4.70 -13.99
N LYS A 329 10.34 -5.84 -14.69
CA LYS A 329 10.53 -7.16 -14.08
C LYS A 329 11.90 -7.30 -13.44
N VAL A 330 12.96 -6.91 -14.16
CA VAL A 330 14.33 -6.89 -13.64
C VAL A 330 14.45 -6.00 -12.40
N ALA A 331 13.84 -4.81 -12.43
CA ALA A 331 13.86 -3.88 -11.30
C ALA A 331 13.18 -4.48 -10.06
N ILE A 332 11.97 -5.04 -10.19
CA ILE A 332 11.31 -5.64 -9.02
C ILE A 332 12.07 -6.85 -8.50
N GLU A 333 12.60 -7.71 -9.37
CA GLU A 333 13.39 -8.89 -9.02
C GLU A 333 14.65 -8.53 -8.22
N SER A 334 15.37 -7.51 -8.67
CA SER A 334 16.51 -6.94 -7.95
C SER A 334 16.12 -6.35 -6.60
N ILE A 335 15.03 -5.58 -6.54
CA ILE A 335 14.58 -4.92 -5.32
C ILE A 335 14.14 -5.96 -4.29
N VAL A 336 13.29 -6.92 -4.64
CA VAL A 336 12.82 -7.92 -3.66
C VAL A 336 13.95 -8.76 -3.10
N LEU A 337 14.93 -9.10 -3.95
CA LEU A 337 16.11 -9.85 -3.53
C LEU A 337 17.07 -9.01 -2.69
N SER A 338 17.14 -7.70 -2.85
CA SER A 338 17.95 -6.84 -1.98
C SER A 338 17.25 -6.56 -0.65
N GLU A 339 15.94 -6.35 -0.69
CA GLU A 339 15.22 -5.63 0.36
C GLU A 339 14.41 -6.51 1.31
N LEU A 340 13.96 -7.68 0.87
CA LEU A 340 13.04 -8.51 1.66
C LEU A 340 13.74 -9.68 2.37
N ASN A 341 15.08 -9.74 2.35
CA ASN A 341 15.82 -10.89 2.89
C ASN A 341 15.92 -10.94 4.41
N THR A 342 15.76 -9.80 5.11
CA THR A 342 16.03 -9.70 6.55
C THR A 342 14.90 -8.97 7.29
N PRO A 343 13.74 -9.62 7.53
CA PRO A 343 12.69 -9.07 8.37
C PRO A 343 13.20 -8.80 9.80
N SER A 344 12.75 -7.70 10.42
CA SER A 344 13.08 -7.38 11.83
C SER A 344 11.93 -7.71 12.79
N GLU A 345 12.17 -7.54 14.09
CA GLU A 345 11.10 -7.63 15.09
C GLU A 345 9.96 -6.64 14.80
N THR A 346 10.32 -5.39 14.44
CA THR A 346 9.37 -4.37 13.98
C THR A 346 8.55 -4.86 12.78
N SER A 347 9.15 -5.61 11.84
CA SER A 347 8.45 -6.19 10.69
C SER A 347 7.35 -7.15 11.13
N SER A 348 7.68 -8.03 12.08
CA SER A 348 6.73 -8.98 12.68
C SER A 348 5.56 -8.26 13.35
N VAL A 349 5.82 -7.20 14.12
CA VAL A 349 4.78 -6.39 14.77
C VAL A 349 3.83 -5.78 13.75
N LEU A 350 4.35 -5.07 12.75
CA LEU A 350 3.51 -4.40 11.76
C LEU A 350 2.70 -5.39 10.92
N ALA A 351 3.30 -6.51 10.51
CA ALA A 351 2.61 -7.55 9.75
C ALA A 351 1.43 -8.15 10.53
N ASN A 352 1.62 -8.46 11.82
CA ASN A 352 0.56 -8.99 12.68
C ASN A 352 -0.50 -7.93 13.03
N ASN A 353 -0.12 -6.66 13.19
CA ASN A 353 -1.07 -5.56 13.40
C ASN A 353 -2.00 -5.37 12.20
N ILE A 354 -1.51 -5.57 10.97
CA ILE A 354 -2.37 -5.54 9.77
C ILE A 354 -3.45 -6.62 9.84
N ILE A 355 -3.07 -7.86 10.19
CA ILE A 355 -4.03 -8.97 10.34
C ILE A 355 -5.06 -8.63 11.42
N ALA A 356 -4.60 -8.18 12.59
CA ALA A 356 -5.46 -7.83 13.72
C ALA A 356 -6.44 -6.68 13.36
N ALA A 357 -5.94 -5.64 12.69
CA ALA A 357 -6.74 -4.48 12.29
C ALA A 357 -7.81 -4.80 11.24
N LEU A 358 -7.62 -5.85 10.43
CA LEU A 358 -8.55 -6.27 9.38
C LEU A 358 -9.49 -7.40 9.83
N ALA A 359 -9.11 -8.17 10.84
CA ALA A 359 -9.88 -9.31 11.32
C ALA A 359 -11.26 -8.90 11.84
N ASN A 360 -12.30 -9.65 11.46
CA ASN A 360 -13.69 -9.46 11.86
C ASN A 360 -14.28 -8.07 11.51
N GLN A 361 -13.61 -7.33 10.63
CA GLN A 361 -14.04 -6.02 10.19
C GLN A 361 -14.91 -6.08 8.93
N PRO A 362 -15.86 -5.15 8.74
CA PRO A 362 -16.64 -5.07 7.51
C PRO A 362 -15.77 -4.77 6.27
N PRO A 363 -16.23 -5.11 5.06
CA PRO A 363 -17.56 -5.65 4.74
C PRO A 363 -17.65 -7.17 4.92
N LEU A 364 -16.55 -7.90 4.73
CA LEU A 364 -16.58 -9.37 4.70
C LEU A 364 -16.55 -10.03 6.09
N ARG A 365 -16.06 -9.33 7.12
CA ARG A 365 -15.86 -9.88 8.47
C ARG A 365 -15.13 -11.22 8.44
N SER A 366 -14.01 -11.24 7.74
CA SER A 366 -13.12 -12.39 7.60
C SER A 366 -12.40 -12.68 8.91
N SER A 367 -12.23 -13.96 9.27
CA SER A 367 -11.50 -14.33 10.48
C SER A 367 -10.01 -14.04 10.35
N ALA A 368 -9.30 -13.85 11.48
CA ALA A 368 -7.85 -13.73 11.48
C ALA A 368 -7.16 -14.97 10.87
N SER A 369 -7.73 -16.16 11.07
CA SER A 369 -7.21 -17.41 10.49
C SER A 369 -7.30 -17.43 8.96
N PHE A 370 -8.37 -16.89 8.38
CA PHE A 370 -8.47 -16.73 6.94
C PHE A 370 -7.48 -15.70 6.39
N LEU A 371 -7.33 -14.55 7.06
CA LEU A 371 -6.35 -13.53 6.67
C LEU A 371 -4.90 -14.06 6.75
N ARG A 372 -4.58 -14.86 7.77
CA ARG A 372 -3.30 -15.59 7.86
C ARG A 372 -3.13 -16.56 6.70
N ALA A 373 -4.17 -17.31 6.33
CA ALA A 373 -4.12 -18.21 5.18
C ALA A 373 -3.84 -17.46 3.86
N GLN A 374 -4.43 -16.27 3.68
CA GLN A 374 -4.11 -15.41 2.53
C GLN A 374 -2.63 -15.01 2.53
N ALA A 375 -2.08 -14.59 3.68
CA ALA A 375 -0.67 -14.24 3.80
C ALA A 375 0.25 -15.43 3.47
N TYR A 376 -0.01 -16.62 4.03
CA TYR A 376 0.76 -17.83 3.77
C TYR A 376 0.70 -18.27 2.30
N TRP A 377 -0.49 -18.21 1.69
CA TRP A 377 -0.68 -18.57 0.29
C TRP A 377 0.07 -17.62 -0.64
N LEU A 378 -0.03 -16.30 -0.36
CA LEU A 378 0.52 -15.28 -1.22
C LEU A 378 1.98 -14.96 -0.99
N ASN A 379 2.58 -15.29 0.16
CA ASN A 379 3.97 -14.97 0.48
C ASN A 379 4.86 -16.18 0.74
N GLY A 380 4.26 -17.37 0.88
CA GLY A 380 4.97 -18.58 1.25
C GLY A 380 5.23 -18.71 2.76
N SER A 381 5.43 -19.94 3.21
CA SER A 381 5.60 -20.26 4.64
C SER A 381 6.85 -19.63 5.25
N ARG A 382 7.97 -19.65 4.52
CA ARG A 382 9.26 -19.13 5.01
C ARG A 382 9.18 -17.65 5.39
N LEU A 383 8.50 -16.81 4.59
CA LEU A 383 8.37 -15.39 4.92
C LEU A 383 7.41 -15.20 6.10
N CYS A 384 6.26 -15.88 6.08
CA CYS A 384 5.29 -15.77 7.16
C CYS A 384 5.86 -16.22 8.51
N GLU A 385 6.72 -17.24 8.52
CA GLU A 385 7.45 -17.69 9.71
C GLU A 385 8.49 -16.65 10.15
N ALA A 386 9.24 -16.05 9.23
CA ALA A 386 10.17 -14.97 9.53
C ALA A 386 9.46 -13.70 10.08
N LEU A 387 8.20 -13.48 9.71
CA LEU A 387 7.33 -12.42 10.24
C LEU A 387 6.55 -12.85 11.50
N ASN A 388 6.81 -14.03 12.06
CA ASN A 388 6.08 -14.63 13.19
C ASN A 388 4.56 -14.63 13.03
N ILE A 389 4.06 -14.83 11.81
CA ILE A 389 2.62 -14.95 11.55
C ILE A 389 2.18 -16.37 11.93
N PRO A 390 1.21 -16.55 12.84
CA PRO A 390 0.77 -17.88 13.25
C PRO A 390 0.26 -18.71 12.07
N ARG A 391 0.66 -19.99 12.03
CA ARG A 391 0.20 -20.91 10.98
C ARG A 391 -1.32 -21.11 11.08
N PRO A 392 -2.08 -20.88 10.01
CA PRO A 392 -3.52 -21.07 10.01
C PRO A 392 -3.88 -22.57 9.92
N PRO A 393 -5.04 -22.98 10.46
CA PRO A 393 -5.57 -24.33 10.23
C PRO A 393 -5.79 -24.59 8.73
N VAL A 394 -5.50 -25.81 8.28
CA VAL A 394 -5.56 -26.25 6.86
C VAL A 394 -6.90 -25.92 6.18
N TRP A 395 -8.00 -25.93 6.92
CA TRP A 395 -9.31 -25.53 6.41
C TRP A 395 -9.30 -24.14 5.74
N HIS A 396 -8.61 -23.15 6.32
CA HIS A 396 -8.56 -21.81 5.74
C HIS A 396 -7.75 -21.77 4.45
N THR A 397 -6.73 -22.64 4.30
CA THR A 397 -6.03 -22.82 3.02
C THR A 397 -6.99 -23.34 1.94
N VAL A 398 -7.91 -24.26 2.28
CA VAL A 398 -8.95 -24.73 1.35
C VAL A 398 -9.89 -23.58 0.92
N LEU A 399 -10.23 -22.68 1.85
CA LEU A 399 -11.01 -21.49 1.52
C LEU A 399 -10.26 -20.54 0.57
N VAL A 400 -8.95 -20.35 0.77
CA VAL A 400 -8.12 -19.54 -0.13
C VAL A 400 -8.05 -20.16 -1.53
N ILE A 401 -7.88 -21.48 -1.63
CA ILE A 401 -7.94 -22.19 -2.91
C ILE A 401 -9.29 -21.97 -3.59
N SER A 402 -10.38 -22.11 -2.83
CA SER A 402 -11.74 -21.89 -3.34
C SER A 402 -11.94 -20.45 -3.85
N GLN A 403 -11.40 -19.46 -3.12
CA GLN A 403 -11.39 -18.06 -3.55
C GLN A 403 -10.59 -17.86 -4.84
N CYS A 404 -9.41 -18.46 -4.97
CA CYS A 404 -8.60 -18.35 -6.19
C CYS A 404 -9.33 -18.98 -7.39
N LEU A 405 -9.97 -20.13 -7.21
CA LEU A 405 -10.82 -20.76 -8.22
C LEU A 405 -11.97 -19.82 -8.63
N LEU A 406 -12.65 -19.18 -7.67
CA LEU A 406 -13.67 -18.18 -7.97
C LEU A 406 -13.11 -17.02 -8.80
N PHE A 407 -11.95 -16.48 -8.42
CA PHE A 407 -11.31 -15.38 -9.13
C PHE A 407 -10.98 -15.75 -10.57
N MET A 408 -10.39 -16.93 -10.79
CA MET A 408 -10.09 -17.44 -12.13
C MET A 408 -11.35 -17.59 -12.97
N VAL A 409 -12.39 -18.24 -12.43
CA VAL A 409 -13.67 -18.41 -13.13
C VAL A 409 -14.25 -17.05 -13.53
N PHE A 410 -14.36 -16.10 -12.59
CA PHE A 410 -14.95 -14.80 -12.88
C PHE A 410 -14.12 -13.97 -13.87
N CYS A 411 -12.80 -13.93 -13.68
CA CYS A 411 -11.92 -13.11 -14.52
C CYS A 411 -11.82 -13.66 -15.95
N TYR A 412 -11.61 -14.98 -16.09
CA TYR A 412 -11.44 -15.59 -17.41
C TYR A 412 -12.76 -15.78 -18.15
N LEU A 413 -13.88 -16.10 -17.50
CA LEU A 413 -15.18 -16.12 -18.19
C LEU A 413 -15.56 -14.75 -18.73
N ARG A 414 -15.29 -13.68 -17.96
CA ARG A 414 -15.54 -12.31 -18.43
C ARG A 414 -14.63 -11.94 -19.61
N GLN A 415 -13.38 -12.42 -19.61
CA GLN A 415 -12.46 -12.23 -20.73
C GLN A 415 -12.88 -13.04 -21.96
N MET A 416 -13.35 -14.28 -21.78
CA MET A 416 -13.91 -15.09 -22.86
C MET A 416 -15.17 -14.46 -23.45
N HIS A 417 -16.10 -13.99 -22.61
CA HIS A 417 -17.30 -13.29 -23.07
C HIS A 417 -16.95 -12.02 -23.87
N TYR A 418 -15.92 -11.28 -23.43
CA TYR A 418 -15.42 -10.13 -24.17
C TYR A 418 -14.87 -10.51 -25.54
N LEU A 419 -14.00 -11.53 -25.59
CA LEU A 419 -13.40 -12.00 -26.83
C LEU A 419 -14.47 -12.56 -27.77
N SER A 420 -15.47 -13.31 -27.27
CA SER A 420 -16.54 -13.87 -28.11
C SER A 420 -17.47 -12.80 -28.70
N LEU A 421 -17.75 -11.72 -27.95
CA LEU A 421 -18.57 -10.62 -28.46
C LEU A 421 -17.84 -9.76 -29.49
N ARG A 422 -16.51 -9.68 -29.43
CA ARG A 422 -15.67 -8.97 -30.41
C ARG A 422 -15.76 -9.54 -31.84
N TRP A 423 -16.06 -10.83 -31.98
CA TRP A 423 -16.19 -11.51 -33.27
C TRP A 423 -17.61 -11.46 -33.88
N LEU A 424 -18.58 -10.89 -33.16
CA LEU A 424 -19.94 -10.72 -33.70
C LEU A 424 -20.02 -9.44 -34.55
N PRO A 425 -20.70 -9.45 -35.71
CA PRO A 425 -20.81 -8.29 -36.61
C PRO A 425 -21.38 -7.01 -35.96
N TRP A 426 -22.14 -7.17 -34.87
CA TRP A 426 -22.76 -6.09 -34.09
C TRP A 426 -21.90 -5.65 -32.90
N GLY A 427 -20.73 -6.28 -32.70
CA GLY A 427 -19.87 -6.14 -31.53
C GLY A 427 -18.86 -4.99 -31.56
N GLY A 428 -18.97 -4.07 -32.54
CA GLY A 428 -18.25 -2.79 -32.57
C GLY A 428 -16.73 -2.93 -32.49
N ALA A 429 -16.10 -3.44 -33.55
CA ALA A 429 -14.66 -3.70 -33.57
C ALA A 429 -13.78 -2.44 -33.60
N ASP A 430 -14.28 -1.26 -34.01
CA ASP A 430 -13.38 -0.17 -34.43
C ASP A 430 -13.60 1.24 -33.82
N VAL A 431 -14.64 1.52 -33.02
CA VAL A 431 -14.86 2.91 -32.51
C VAL A 431 -15.37 3.02 -31.06
N GLU A 432 -15.84 1.95 -30.41
CA GLU A 432 -16.48 2.00 -29.08
C GLU A 432 -15.71 1.29 -27.95
N GLU A 433 -14.49 0.81 -28.19
CA GLU A 433 -13.70 0.02 -27.22
C GLU A 433 -13.23 0.85 -25.99
N GLU A 434 -12.98 2.16 -26.19
CA GLU A 434 -12.50 3.09 -25.15
C GLU A 434 -13.66 3.64 -24.29
N VAL A 435 -14.81 3.93 -24.90
CA VAL A 435 -16.00 4.50 -24.24
C VAL A 435 -16.75 3.43 -23.44
N THR A 436 -16.97 2.24 -24.02
CA THR A 436 -17.73 1.17 -23.34
C THR A 436 -16.97 0.56 -22.16
N GLY A 437 -15.64 0.51 -22.21
CA GLY A 437 -14.80 0.06 -21.11
C GLY A 437 -14.88 0.96 -19.88
N GLN A 438 -14.87 2.28 -20.07
CA GLN A 438 -14.99 3.25 -18.96
C GLN A 438 -16.39 3.22 -18.32
N GLU A 439 -17.46 3.22 -19.13
CA GLU A 439 -18.82 3.15 -18.61
C GLU A 439 -19.12 1.82 -17.88
N ARG A 440 -18.57 0.71 -18.38
CA ARG A 440 -18.79 -0.63 -17.81
C ARG A 440 -18.33 -0.75 -16.36
N TYR A 441 -17.22 -0.12 -16.01
CA TYR A 441 -16.69 -0.15 -14.65
C TYR A 441 -17.24 0.97 -13.77
N GLU A 442 -17.98 1.93 -14.33
CA GLU A 442 -18.50 3.09 -13.59
C GLU A 442 -19.35 2.69 -12.38
N ARG A 443 -20.19 1.66 -12.50
CA ARG A 443 -20.97 1.14 -11.36
C ARG A 443 -20.07 0.51 -10.28
N VAL A 444 -19.07 -0.26 -10.70
CA VAL A 444 -18.14 -0.93 -9.78
C VAL A 444 -17.26 0.11 -9.08
N ARG A 445 -16.75 1.09 -9.83
CA ARG A 445 -16.01 2.26 -9.33
C ARG A 445 -16.76 3.00 -8.25
N ARG A 446 -17.99 3.44 -8.55
CA ARG A 446 -18.83 4.16 -7.59
C ARG A 446 -19.13 3.32 -6.36
N LEU A 447 -19.46 2.03 -6.52
CA LEU A 447 -19.69 1.13 -5.39
C LEU A 447 -18.43 1.01 -4.51
N MET A 448 -17.26 0.74 -5.12
CA MET A 448 -16.00 0.60 -4.40
C MET A 448 -15.61 1.89 -3.67
N ARG A 449 -15.76 3.05 -4.32
CA ARG A 449 -15.50 4.37 -3.72
C ARG A 449 -16.43 4.61 -2.54
N ASN A 450 -17.75 4.43 -2.72
CA ASN A 450 -18.73 4.66 -1.66
C ASN A 450 -18.46 3.78 -0.44
N VAL A 451 -18.24 2.47 -0.65
CA VAL A 451 -17.91 1.54 0.45
C VAL A 451 -16.61 1.95 1.13
N THR A 452 -15.57 2.29 0.36
CA THR A 452 -14.25 2.67 0.92
C THR A 452 -14.34 3.93 1.77
N VAL A 453 -14.97 4.99 1.25
CA VAL A 453 -15.13 6.27 1.95
C VAL A 453 -15.95 6.09 3.22
N GLN A 454 -17.06 5.34 3.16
CA GLN A 454 -17.85 5.04 4.36
C GLN A 454 -17.05 4.29 5.42
N LEU A 455 -16.29 3.28 5.02
CA LEU A 455 -15.46 2.50 5.96
C LEU A 455 -14.27 3.32 6.50
N ALA A 456 -13.83 4.36 5.79
CA ALA A 456 -12.75 5.26 6.22
C ALA A 456 -13.21 6.38 7.17
N GLY A 457 -14.48 6.38 7.60
CA GLY A 457 -15.04 7.43 8.46
C GLY A 457 -15.93 8.45 7.73
N GLY A 458 -16.31 8.16 6.49
CA GLY A 458 -17.28 8.95 5.73
C GLY A 458 -16.72 10.18 5.04
N GLN A 459 -15.41 10.40 5.05
CA GLN A 459 -14.75 11.53 4.39
C GLN A 459 -13.72 11.05 3.37
N GLU A 460 -13.59 11.80 2.27
CA GLU A 460 -12.53 11.55 1.30
C GLU A 460 -11.16 11.82 1.92
N ALA A 461 -10.19 10.98 1.58
CA ALA A 461 -8.82 11.11 2.03
C ALA A 461 -8.22 12.42 1.53
N LYS A 462 -7.95 13.34 2.46
CA LYS A 462 -7.22 14.59 2.16
C LYS A 462 -5.71 14.41 2.19
N PHE A 463 -5.22 13.21 2.52
CA PHE A 463 -3.79 12.87 2.73
C PHE A 463 -3.07 13.87 3.62
N GLY A 464 -3.79 14.40 4.60
CA GLY A 464 -3.21 15.41 5.46
C GLY A 464 -2.35 14.81 6.56
N PHE A 465 -1.77 15.69 7.37
CA PHE A 465 -0.58 15.41 8.18
C PHE A 465 -0.86 14.69 9.51
N GLU A 466 -1.96 13.93 9.61
CA GLU A 466 -2.35 13.16 10.81
C GLU A 466 -1.31 12.07 11.17
N TRP A 467 -0.60 11.55 10.16
CA TRP A 467 0.41 10.51 10.29
C TRP A 467 1.85 11.02 10.25
N VAL A 468 2.04 12.34 10.39
CA VAL A 468 3.39 12.90 10.59
C VAL A 468 3.93 12.46 11.95
N PRO A 469 5.20 12.01 12.04
CA PRO A 469 5.77 11.54 13.30
C PRO A 469 5.79 12.60 14.40
N GLU A 470 5.53 12.17 15.63
CA GLU A 470 5.58 13.00 16.83
C GLU A 470 6.48 12.36 17.88
N ARG A 471 7.02 13.16 18.80
CA ARG A 471 7.88 12.65 19.86
C ARG A 471 7.06 11.69 20.74
N GLY A 472 7.54 10.45 20.90
CA GLY A 472 6.84 9.41 21.66
C GLY A 472 5.80 8.62 20.87
N LYS A 473 5.51 8.99 19.61
CA LYS A 473 4.64 8.21 18.72
C LYS A 473 5.47 7.10 18.07
N TYR A 474 5.09 5.85 18.32
CA TYR A 474 5.72 4.66 17.73
C TYR A 474 4.68 3.54 17.67
N THR A 475 4.74 2.70 16.64
CA THR A 475 3.86 1.54 16.51
C THR A 475 4.37 0.43 17.41
N THR A 476 3.57 0.03 18.40
CA THR A 476 3.87 -1.08 19.33
C THR A 476 3.08 -2.34 18.98
N SER A 477 3.49 -3.47 19.53
CA SER A 477 2.62 -4.64 19.65
C SER A 477 1.54 -4.30 20.66
N ASP A 478 0.37 -3.91 20.18
CA ASP A 478 -0.82 -3.87 21.02
C ASP A 478 -1.23 -5.33 21.21
N ASP A 479 -1.23 -5.82 22.45
CA ASP A 479 -1.67 -7.18 22.75
C ASP A 479 -3.13 -7.29 22.31
N PRO A 480 -3.45 -8.03 21.22
CA PRO A 480 -4.81 -8.15 20.79
C PRO A 480 -5.48 -9.01 21.85
N GLY A 481 -6.28 -8.38 22.72
CA GLY A 481 -7.00 -9.05 23.79
C GLY A 481 -7.45 -10.43 23.33
N GLY A 482 -6.90 -11.45 23.99
CA GLY A 482 -6.99 -12.83 23.54
C GLY A 482 -8.43 -13.30 23.47
N GLU A 483 -9.03 -13.24 22.29
CA GLU A 483 -9.97 -14.25 21.86
C GLU A 483 -9.17 -15.26 21.05
N GLU A 484 -8.58 -16.22 21.76
CA GLU A 484 -8.41 -17.55 21.21
C GLU A 484 -9.79 -17.97 20.69
N ASP A 485 -9.90 -18.23 19.38
CA ASP A 485 -10.96 -19.10 18.85
C ASP A 485 -10.77 -20.46 19.52
N GLY A 486 -11.32 -20.59 20.73
CA GLY A 486 -11.19 -21.71 21.64
C GLY A 486 -11.96 -22.91 21.14
N VAL A 487 -11.52 -23.52 20.04
CA VAL A 487 -11.79 -24.93 19.80
C VAL A 487 -10.77 -25.70 20.62
N LYS A 488 -11.10 -25.95 21.90
CA LYS A 488 -10.40 -26.95 22.72
C LYS A 488 -10.35 -28.24 21.92
N ALA A 489 -9.15 -28.60 21.43
CA ALA A 489 -8.87 -29.89 20.83
C ALA A 489 -8.98 -30.97 21.93
N LYS A 490 -10.20 -31.38 22.26
CA LYS A 490 -10.43 -32.65 22.93
C LYS A 490 -10.02 -33.74 21.94
N LYS A 491 -9.15 -34.66 22.39
CA LYS A 491 -8.70 -35.87 21.69
C LYS A 491 -9.80 -36.39 20.75
N ALA A 492 -9.52 -36.33 19.45
CA ALA A 492 -10.46 -36.67 18.41
C ALA A 492 -10.79 -38.17 18.43
N GLY A 493 -11.96 -38.51 18.96
CA GLY A 493 -12.71 -39.66 18.44
C GLY A 493 -13.24 -39.30 17.05
N LYS A 494 -13.22 -40.26 16.11
CA LYS A 494 -13.73 -40.11 14.74
C LYS A 494 -15.15 -39.54 14.75
N LYS A 495 -15.30 -38.23 14.54
CA LYS A 495 -16.60 -37.60 14.29
C LYS A 495 -16.82 -37.47 12.78
N GLY A 496 -18.01 -37.84 12.34
CA GLY A 496 -18.39 -37.88 10.93
C GLY A 496 -18.41 -36.49 10.31
N TRP A 497 -18.06 -36.42 9.02
CA TRP A 497 -17.99 -35.20 8.21
C TRP A 497 -19.23 -34.29 8.34
N LEU A 498 -20.43 -34.88 8.48
CA LEU A 498 -21.70 -34.15 8.65
C LEU A 498 -21.78 -33.33 9.95
N GLU A 499 -21.26 -33.82 11.08
CA GLU A 499 -21.21 -33.05 12.34
C GLU A 499 -20.20 -31.89 12.27
N TRP A 500 -19.09 -32.10 11.56
CA TRP A 500 -18.08 -31.08 11.32
C TRP A 500 -18.62 -29.92 10.47
N VAL A 501 -19.42 -30.24 9.43
CA VAL A 501 -20.11 -29.25 8.59
C VAL A 501 -21.17 -28.47 9.38
N SER A 502 -21.95 -29.18 10.20
CA SER A 502 -23.00 -28.59 11.05
C SER A 502 -22.47 -27.54 12.02
N ALA A 503 -21.33 -27.79 12.68
CA ALA A 503 -20.75 -26.89 13.68
C ALA A 503 -20.27 -25.54 13.12
N ARG A 504 -19.96 -25.45 11.82
CA ARG A 504 -19.44 -24.24 11.16
C ARG A 504 -20.46 -23.53 10.26
N ASN A 505 -21.69 -24.05 10.23
CA ASN A 505 -22.76 -23.61 9.34
C ASN A 505 -23.20 -22.14 9.54
N GLY A 506 -22.82 -21.52 10.68
CA GLY A 506 -23.13 -20.13 11.04
C GLY A 506 -22.02 -19.08 10.78
N GLY A 507 -20.80 -19.50 10.42
CA GLY A 507 -19.68 -18.57 10.20
C GLY A 507 -19.87 -17.68 8.96
N SER A 508 -19.35 -16.44 8.98
CA SER A 508 -19.33 -15.53 7.80
C SER A 508 -18.72 -16.19 6.57
N GLU A 509 -17.66 -16.98 6.77
CA GLU A 509 -16.94 -17.71 5.72
C GLU A 509 -17.77 -18.85 5.11
N PHE A 510 -18.53 -19.58 5.93
CA PHE A 510 -19.40 -20.66 5.44
C PHE A 510 -20.61 -20.12 4.67
N ARG A 511 -21.15 -18.97 5.09
CA ARG A 511 -22.17 -18.24 4.32
C ARG A 511 -21.64 -17.76 2.97
N SER A 512 -20.41 -17.25 2.95
CA SER A 512 -19.74 -16.83 1.71
C SER A 512 -19.45 -18.01 0.77
N LEU A 513 -19.05 -19.16 1.31
CA LEU A 513 -18.87 -20.40 0.55
C LEU A 513 -20.18 -20.94 -0.04
N LYS A 514 -21.29 -20.88 0.70
CA LYS A 514 -22.62 -21.22 0.17
C LYS A 514 -23.04 -20.30 -0.96
N ALA A 515 -22.85 -18.98 -0.78
CA ALA A 515 -23.13 -18.01 -1.83
C ALA A 515 -22.26 -18.28 -3.08
N PHE A 516 -20.99 -18.66 -2.90
CA PHE A 516 -20.10 -19.06 -3.98
C PHE A 516 -20.56 -20.32 -4.72
N LEU A 517 -20.94 -21.37 -3.99
CA LEU A 517 -21.43 -22.62 -4.60
C LEU A 517 -22.72 -22.38 -5.38
N VAL A 518 -23.64 -21.57 -4.85
CA VAL A 518 -24.87 -21.17 -5.54
C VAL A 518 -24.54 -20.35 -6.78
N ALA A 519 -23.69 -19.32 -6.68
CA ALA A 519 -23.32 -18.48 -7.82
C ALA A 519 -22.59 -19.28 -8.91
N SER A 520 -21.67 -20.17 -8.55
CA SER A 520 -20.95 -21.04 -9.50
C SER A 520 -21.88 -22.02 -10.19
N THR A 521 -22.86 -22.57 -9.45
CA THR A 521 -23.88 -23.46 -10.03
C THR A 521 -24.78 -22.68 -11.00
N VAL A 522 -25.22 -21.48 -10.63
CA VAL A 522 -26.04 -20.62 -11.50
C VAL A 522 -25.28 -20.23 -12.77
N VAL A 523 -24.02 -19.80 -12.65
CA VAL A 523 -23.17 -19.47 -13.80
C VAL A 523 -22.90 -20.70 -14.66
N GLY A 524 -22.63 -21.86 -14.06
CA GLY A 524 -22.48 -23.13 -14.77
C GLY A 524 -23.76 -23.53 -15.53
N CYS A 525 -24.94 -23.37 -14.91
CA CYS A 525 -26.22 -23.62 -15.55
C CYS A 525 -26.52 -22.64 -16.69
N LEU A 526 -26.21 -21.35 -16.53
CA LEU A 526 -26.39 -20.34 -17.58
C LEU A 526 -25.44 -20.58 -18.76
N ALA A 527 -24.19 -20.95 -18.49
CA ALA A 527 -23.24 -21.35 -19.52
C ALA A 527 -23.70 -22.63 -20.26
N TRP A 528 -24.25 -23.61 -19.52
CA TRP A 528 -24.79 -24.84 -20.10
C TRP A 528 -26.02 -24.60 -20.99
N ILE A 529 -26.93 -23.71 -20.56
CA ILE A 529 -28.10 -23.32 -21.35
C ILE A 529 -27.67 -22.54 -22.60
N GLY A 530 -26.70 -21.63 -22.48
CA GLY A 530 -26.12 -20.90 -23.62
C GLY A 530 -25.46 -21.82 -24.65
N VAL A 531 -24.72 -22.83 -24.19
CA VAL A 531 -24.09 -23.85 -25.06
C VAL A 531 -25.14 -24.73 -25.73
N ARG A 532 -26.24 -25.10 -25.04
CA ARG A 532 -27.35 -25.85 -25.68
C ARG A 532 -28.12 -25.02 -26.70
N GLY A 533 -28.29 -23.72 -26.48
CA GLY A 533 -28.93 -22.83 -27.45
C GLY A 533 -28.15 -22.70 -28.77
N LEU A 534 -26.83 -22.86 -28.72
CA LEU A 534 -25.93 -22.83 -29.89
C LEU A 534 -25.82 -24.17 -30.64
N VAL A 535 -26.31 -25.27 -30.08
CA VAL A 535 -26.26 -26.62 -30.69
C VAL A 535 -27.60 -27.03 -31.31
N VAL A 536 -28.65 -26.20 -31.15
CA VAL A 536 -30.01 -26.45 -31.66
C VAL A 536 -30.43 -25.43 -32.75
N VAL A 537 -29.48 -24.69 -33.31
CA VAL A 537 -29.62 -23.93 -34.56
C VAL A 537 -28.58 -24.45 -35.54
#